data_AF-A0A7J9QS67-F1
#
_entry.id   AF-A0A7J9QS67-F1
#
_cell.length_a   1.000
_cell.length_b   1.000
_cell.length_c   1.000
_cell.angle_alpha   90.00
_cell.angle_beta   90.00
_cell.angle_gamma   90.00
#
_symmetry.space_group_name_H-M   'P 1'
#
loop_
_entity.id
_entity.type
_entity.pdbx_description
1 polymer ?
#
loop_
_entity_poly.entity_id
_entity_poly.type
_entity_poly.pdbx_seq_one_letter_code
_entity_poly.pdbx_strand_id
1 'polypeptide(L)'
;MTFVEDDILVLQKDNGQIRLIRDGVIQEEPVLDVDVDFIGEKGMLGITSVGPFVYLYFTEANEDGGQSIGNRIYKYEWDGNSLTNPILLKELPSNVSHNGGAMVAGLDGKVFAVIGDTLQYGLLQNKPVEWLEGSDLDIKDNGVIFKLETEKPYYAMGIRNSFGLAVDPMTGNLWATENGDDAFDEINLIPEKFNSGWIVIMGPATESDLSNIPGYEDYVYEDPKFSWEKNVAPTGLDFARFNEIRDYDNSLFVGDCNNGNIYKFELNENRDGFAFDEPFLQDKVVNANESLDEIIVGTGFGCITDIERGPDGFLYVVSLSDGVIYRITPKTISSMTDSENNGGCLIATATYGSELAPKVQQLRELRDNKLLQTKSGSAFISNFNNVYYSFSPQIADYERENPYFKETVKLAISPMISSLSILNHVNMDTEEEVLGYGISLILLNVGMYFGVPVAVVLGIKKQIGSHNII
;
A
#
# COMPACT_ATOMS: atom_id res chain seq x y z
N MET A 1 0.75 9.42 -1.14
CA MET A 1 -0.58 9.14 -0.54
C MET A 1 -0.33 8.35 0.73
N THR A 2 -1.32 8.22 1.61
CA THR A 2 -1.20 7.30 2.76
C THR A 2 -2.56 6.70 3.05
N PHE A 3 -2.56 5.49 3.59
CA PHE A 3 -3.76 4.90 4.16
C PHE A 3 -3.99 5.39 5.58
N VAL A 4 -5.25 5.64 5.92
CA VAL A 4 -5.73 5.85 7.29
C VAL A 4 -6.92 4.91 7.49
N GLU A 5 -6.68 3.81 8.20
CA GLU A 5 -7.60 2.66 8.18
C GLU A 5 -7.80 2.17 6.73
N ASP A 6 -9.03 2.15 6.23
CA ASP A 6 -9.37 1.74 4.85
C ASP A 6 -9.47 2.93 3.87
N ASP A 7 -9.35 4.16 4.37
CA ASP A 7 -9.42 5.38 3.56
C ASP A 7 -8.05 5.79 3.03
N ILE A 8 -8.02 6.52 1.91
CA ILE A 8 -6.79 7.09 1.33
C ILE A 8 -6.79 8.62 1.51
N LEU A 9 -5.70 9.15 2.05
CA LEU A 9 -5.36 10.57 1.94
C LEU A 9 -4.39 10.77 0.78
N VAL A 10 -4.77 11.59 -0.19
CA VAL A 10 -3.95 11.90 -1.37
C VAL A 10 -3.64 13.39 -1.44
N LEU A 11 -2.39 13.70 -1.79
CA LEU A 11 -1.89 15.06 -1.91
C LEU A 11 -2.23 15.64 -3.27
N GLN A 12 -2.60 16.90 -3.32
CA GLN A 12 -2.62 17.71 -4.54
C GLN A 12 -1.43 18.67 -4.50
N LYS A 13 -0.46 18.41 -5.38
CA LYS A 13 0.85 19.08 -5.39
C LYS A 13 0.73 20.62 -5.43
N ASP A 14 -0.12 21.12 -6.32
CA ASP A 14 -0.06 22.52 -6.77
C ASP A 14 -1.00 23.48 -6.03
N ASN A 15 -1.88 22.99 -5.16
CA ASN A 15 -2.87 23.83 -4.46
C ASN A 15 -2.94 23.52 -2.96
N GLY A 16 -1.98 22.77 -2.42
CA GLY A 16 -1.89 22.53 -0.98
C GLY A 16 -2.98 21.63 -0.39
N GLN A 17 -3.88 21.08 -1.22
CA GLN A 17 -5.02 20.32 -0.74
C GLN A 17 -4.66 18.87 -0.45
N ILE A 18 -5.29 18.35 0.59
CA ILE A 18 -5.31 16.90 0.88
C ILE A 18 -6.73 16.40 0.69
N ARG A 19 -6.89 15.42 -0.18
CA ARG A 19 -8.19 14.84 -0.53
C ARG A 19 -8.36 13.51 0.16
N LEU A 20 -9.57 13.27 0.65
CA LEU A 20 -9.99 11.99 1.19
C LEU A 20 -10.66 11.16 0.09
N ILE A 21 -10.25 9.90 -0.05
CA ILE A 21 -10.94 8.90 -0.85
C ILE A 21 -11.47 7.85 0.11
N ARG A 22 -12.80 7.65 0.10
CA ARG A 22 -13.52 6.67 0.91
C ARG A 22 -14.34 5.78 0.01
N ASP A 23 -14.24 4.47 0.19
CA ASP A 23 -14.91 3.47 -0.66
C ASP A 23 -14.65 3.67 -2.17
N GLY A 24 -13.43 4.13 -2.52
CA GLY A 24 -13.04 4.44 -3.90
C GLY A 24 -13.64 5.73 -4.48
N VAL A 25 -14.30 6.55 -3.66
CA VAL A 25 -14.90 7.83 -4.06
C VAL A 25 -14.17 8.99 -3.39
N ILE A 26 -13.67 9.93 -4.20
CA ILE A 26 -13.10 11.18 -3.70
C ILE A 26 -14.19 12.05 -3.06
N GLN A 27 -13.93 12.51 -1.84
CA GLN A 27 -14.86 13.39 -1.11
C GLN A 27 -14.78 14.83 -1.65
N GLU A 28 -15.89 15.55 -1.56
CA GLU A 28 -16.04 16.90 -2.15
C GLU A 28 -15.08 17.91 -1.51
N GLU A 29 -15.06 17.97 -0.18
CA GLU A 29 -14.22 18.88 0.59
C GLU A 29 -12.83 18.29 0.88
N PRO A 30 -11.76 19.10 0.85
CA PRO A 30 -10.45 18.68 1.30
C PRO A 30 -10.41 18.51 2.83
N VAL A 31 -9.55 17.61 3.32
CA VAL A 31 -9.34 17.41 4.77
C VAL A 31 -8.37 18.43 5.37
N LEU A 32 -7.60 19.08 4.52
CA LEU A 32 -6.65 20.15 4.82
C LEU A 32 -6.39 20.94 3.53
N ASP A 33 -6.20 22.24 3.68
CA ASP A 33 -5.78 23.17 2.63
C ASP A 33 -4.75 24.14 3.24
N VAL A 34 -3.56 24.22 2.66
CA VAL A 34 -2.42 25.01 3.16
C VAL A 34 -1.73 25.71 2.00
N ASP A 35 -1.20 26.91 2.22
CA ASP A 35 -0.51 27.64 1.16
C ASP A 35 0.85 27.00 0.82
N VAL A 36 1.05 26.65 -0.46
CA VAL A 36 2.28 26.02 -0.96
C VAL A 36 2.94 26.77 -2.10
N ASP A 37 4.28 26.74 -2.14
CA ASP A 37 5.03 27.14 -3.33
C ASP A 37 5.10 25.91 -4.25
N PHE A 38 4.45 25.95 -5.40
CA PHE A 38 4.35 24.81 -6.31
C PHE A 38 5.31 24.88 -7.51
N ILE A 39 6.24 25.84 -7.53
CA ILE A 39 7.13 26.01 -8.69
C ILE A 39 8.18 24.89 -8.74
N GLY A 40 8.28 24.21 -9.89
CA GLY A 40 9.21 23.10 -10.08
C GLY A 40 8.78 21.87 -9.27
N GLU A 41 9.73 21.29 -8.53
CA GLU A 41 9.51 20.13 -7.67
C GLU A 41 8.95 20.49 -6.29
N LYS A 42 8.67 21.77 -6.02
CA LYS A 42 8.05 22.21 -4.76
C LYS A 42 6.54 21.97 -4.76
N GLY A 43 5.93 22.01 -3.58
CA GLY A 43 4.48 21.91 -3.39
C GLY A 43 4.15 20.98 -2.22
N MET A 44 3.06 20.23 -2.32
CA MET A 44 2.83 19.05 -1.46
C MET A 44 3.73 17.89 -1.91
N LEU A 45 4.56 17.36 -1.02
CA LEU A 45 5.63 16.41 -1.36
C LEU A 45 5.41 15.03 -0.75
N GLY A 46 5.38 14.95 0.58
CA GLY A 46 5.34 13.69 1.32
C GLY A 46 4.17 13.57 2.28
N ILE A 47 3.68 12.35 2.46
CA ILE A 47 2.67 12.02 3.45
C ILE A 47 2.88 10.60 3.97
N THR A 48 2.72 10.38 5.27
CA THR A 48 2.63 9.03 5.86
C THR A 48 1.81 9.09 7.15
N SER A 49 1.32 7.95 7.64
CA SER A 49 0.49 7.88 8.86
C SER A 49 1.03 6.87 9.87
N VAL A 50 0.85 7.18 11.15
CA VAL A 50 1.14 6.26 12.27
C VAL A 50 0.03 6.40 13.31
N GLY A 51 -0.85 5.40 13.39
CA GLY A 51 -2.01 5.45 14.27
C GLY A 51 -2.91 6.65 13.91
N PRO A 52 -3.27 7.52 14.87
CA PRO A 52 -4.11 8.69 14.60
C PRO A 52 -3.31 9.89 14.05
N PHE A 53 -1.99 9.75 13.81
CA PHE A 53 -1.15 10.86 13.38
C PHE A 53 -0.83 10.78 11.90
N VAL A 54 -0.90 11.92 11.22
CA VAL A 54 -0.49 12.08 9.83
C VAL A 54 0.68 13.05 9.77
N TYR A 55 1.73 12.67 9.06
CA TYR A 55 2.92 13.47 8.86
C TYR A 55 2.91 14.00 7.43
N LEU A 56 3.21 15.27 7.27
CA LEU A 56 3.22 15.95 5.98
C LEU A 56 4.55 16.63 5.75
N TYR A 57 5.07 16.49 4.53
CA TYR A 57 6.18 17.25 4.00
C TYR A 57 5.66 18.11 2.85
N PHE A 58 5.79 19.43 2.95
CA PHE A 58 5.49 20.34 1.85
C PHE A 58 6.38 21.58 1.86
N THR A 59 6.44 22.29 0.73
CA THR A 59 7.10 23.58 0.62
C THR A 59 6.12 24.70 0.94
N GLU A 60 6.19 25.20 2.17
CA GLU A 60 5.29 26.21 2.72
C GLU A 60 5.50 27.57 2.05
N ALA A 61 4.41 28.29 1.77
CA ALA A 61 4.43 29.64 1.21
C ALA A 61 3.56 30.61 2.01
N ASN A 62 3.70 31.90 1.72
CA ASN A 62 2.86 32.95 2.32
C ASN A 62 1.45 33.01 1.73
N GLU A 63 1.29 32.52 0.50
CA GLU A 63 0.06 32.32 -0.26
C GLU A 63 0.37 31.29 -1.35
N ASP A 64 -0.63 30.56 -1.85
CA ASP A 64 -0.44 29.60 -2.94
C ASP A 64 0.30 30.20 -4.15
N GLY A 65 1.42 29.58 -4.54
CA GLY A 65 2.30 30.03 -5.63
C GLY A 65 3.11 31.28 -5.30
N GLY A 66 3.07 31.73 -4.04
CA GLY A 66 3.80 32.87 -3.51
C GLY A 66 5.27 32.58 -3.23
N GLN A 67 5.86 33.38 -2.34
CA GLN A 67 7.25 33.24 -1.94
C GLN A 67 7.42 32.04 -1.00
N SER A 68 8.31 31.11 -1.36
CA SER A 68 8.72 30.01 -0.47
C SER A 68 9.21 30.53 0.90
N ILE A 69 8.65 29.96 1.96
CA ILE A 69 9.13 30.07 3.34
C ILE A 69 10.14 28.95 3.62
N GLY A 70 9.99 27.80 2.96
CA GLY A 70 10.92 26.67 3.01
C GLY A 70 10.18 25.33 3.06
N ASN A 71 10.94 24.24 3.05
CA ASN A 71 10.37 22.91 3.26
C ASN A 71 10.01 22.75 4.73
N ARG A 72 8.86 22.13 5.01
CA ARG A 72 8.34 21.91 6.36
C ARG A 72 7.91 20.48 6.52
N ILE A 73 8.20 19.92 7.69
CA ILE A 73 7.61 18.67 8.13
C ILE A 73 6.70 18.95 9.32
N TYR A 74 5.42 18.65 9.18
CA TYR A 74 4.41 18.80 10.22
C TYR A 74 3.84 17.44 10.61
N LYS A 75 3.38 17.33 11.86
CA LYS A 75 2.52 16.26 12.36
C LYS A 75 1.15 16.81 12.69
N TYR A 76 0.11 16.11 12.26
CA TYR A 76 -1.30 16.43 12.51
C TYR A 76 -2.00 15.26 13.19
N GLU A 77 -3.10 15.56 13.87
CA GLU A 77 -4.07 14.58 14.36
C GLU A 77 -5.19 14.37 13.32
N TRP A 78 -5.47 13.11 13.01
CA TRP A 78 -6.59 12.69 12.16
C TRP A 78 -7.80 12.34 13.01
N ASP A 79 -8.93 13.03 12.78
CA ASP A 79 -10.18 12.81 13.51
C ASP A 79 -11.24 12.01 12.73
N GLY A 80 -10.89 11.53 11.52
CA GLY A 80 -11.79 10.83 10.59
C GLY A 80 -12.43 11.72 9.52
N ASN A 81 -12.28 13.04 9.63
CA ASN A 81 -12.81 14.02 8.69
C ASN A 81 -11.80 15.12 8.31
N SER A 82 -10.92 15.52 9.22
CA SER A 82 -10.00 16.64 9.03
C SER A 82 -8.65 16.40 9.70
N LEU A 83 -7.62 17.08 9.21
CA LEU A 83 -6.32 17.13 9.87
C LEU A 83 -6.25 18.34 10.79
N THR A 84 -6.00 18.11 12.07
CA THR A 84 -6.05 19.13 13.12
C THR A 84 -4.76 19.16 13.94
N ASN A 85 -4.62 20.16 14.81
CA ASN A 85 -3.52 20.28 15.78
C ASN A 85 -2.11 20.16 15.16
N PRO A 86 -1.74 21.03 14.20
CA PRO A 86 -0.42 20.99 13.57
C PRO A 86 0.71 21.18 14.58
N ILE A 87 1.72 20.31 14.51
CA ILE A 87 2.97 20.41 15.23
C ILE A 87 4.10 20.44 14.20
N LEU A 88 4.82 21.57 14.14
CA LEU A 88 6.01 21.70 13.29
C LEU A 88 7.14 20.84 13.87
N LEU A 89 7.66 19.92 13.06
CA LEU A 89 8.76 19.02 13.43
C LEU A 89 10.10 19.47 12.86
N LYS A 90 10.12 20.01 11.62
CA LYS A 90 11.34 20.45 10.94
C LYS A 90 11.10 21.68 10.07
N GLU A 91 12.06 22.60 10.11
CA GLU A 91 12.25 23.67 9.13
C GLU A 91 13.47 23.30 8.29
N LEU A 92 13.29 23.21 6.98
CA LEU A 92 14.29 22.68 6.05
C LEU A 92 14.53 23.66 4.89
N PRO A 93 15.72 23.63 4.26
CA PRO A 93 15.97 24.37 3.02
C PRO A 93 15.03 23.89 1.91
N SER A 94 14.75 24.77 0.95
CA SER A 94 13.98 24.44 -0.26
C SER A 94 14.64 25.05 -1.48
N ASN A 95 14.48 24.40 -2.62
CA ASN A 95 14.89 24.94 -3.92
C ASN A 95 13.85 24.57 -4.99
N VAL A 96 14.00 25.03 -6.23
CA VAL A 96 13.10 24.67 -7.34
C VAL A 96 13.19 23.17 -7.71
N SER A 97 14.30 22.52 -7.34
CA SER A 97 14.58 21.10 -7.60
C SER A 97 15.26 20.46 -6.40
N HIS A 98 15.21 19.13 -6.36
CA HIS A 98 15.86 18.25 -5.40
C HIS A 98 15.39 18.47 -3.96
N ASN A 99 14.08 18.69 -3.78
CA ASN A 99 13.49 18.79 -2.45
C ASN A 99 13.26 17.41 -1.82
N GLY A 100 13.27 16.33 -2.61
CA GLY A 100 12.87 15.00 -2.18
C GLY A 100 11.46 15.02 -1.60
N GLY A 101 11.31 14.57 -0.36
CA GLY A 101 10.07 14.69 0.40
C GLY A 101 9.39 13.38 0.73
N ALA A 102 9.89 12.24 0.25
CA ALA A 102 9.32 10.94 0.61
C ALA A 102 9.40 10.68 2.13
N MET A 103 8.37 10.03 2.67
CA MET A 103 8.25 9.71 4.09
C MET A 103 7.72 8.29 4.26
N VAL A 104 8.20 7.58 5.28
CA VAL A 104 7.71 6.22 5.58
C VAL A 104 7.73 5.94 7.08
N ALA A 105 6.73 5.20 7.55
CA ALA A 105 6.69 4.70 8.92
C ALA A 105 7.59 3.46 9.10
N GLY A 106 8.49 3.52 10.08
CA GLY A 106 9.25 2.36 10.57
C GLY A 106 8.40 1.40 11.39
N LEU A 107 8.89 0.17 11.57
CA LEU A 107 8.24 -0.86 12.41
C LEU A 107 8.15 -0.46 13.90
N ASP A 108 8.96 0.50 14.33
CA ASP A 108 8.94 1.08 15.67
C ASP A 108 7.96 2.27 15.82
N GLY A 109 7.20 2.58 14.76
CA GLY A 109 6.26 3.70 14.72
C GLY A 109 6.94 5.06 14.59
N LYS A 110 8.24 5.12 14.31
CA LYS A 110 8.95 6.37 14.00
C LYS A 110 8.96 6.60 12.49
N VAL A 111 8.87 7.86 12.08
CA VAL A 111 8.82 8.23 10.67
C VAL A 111 10.21 8.59 10.17
N PHE A 112 10.56 8.06 9.01
CA PHE A 112 11.71 8.49 8.23
C PHE A 112 11.25 9.49 7.17
N ALA A 113 12.07 10.49 6.89
CA ALA A 113 11.81 11.49 5.85
C ALA A 113 13.10 11.86 5.14
N VAL A 114 13.07 11.93 3.81
CA VAL A 114 14.23 12.29 2.98
C VAL A 114 14.09 13.71 2.43
N ILE A 115 15.19 14.45 2.47
CA ILE A 115 15.37 15.70 1.73
C ILE A 115 16.56 15.52 0.78
N GLY A 116 16.40 15.95 -0.47
CA GLY A 116 17.48 15.97 -1.45
C GLY A 116 18.51 17.07 -1.17
N ASP A 117 19.51 17.21 -2.02
CA ASP A 117 20.59 18.19 -1.86
C ASP A 117 20.11 19.65 -1.98
N THR A 118 18.90 19.89 -2.50
CA THR A 118 18.35 21.22 -2.78
C THR A 118 19.27 22.10 -3.65
N LEU A 119 20.07 21.49 -4.52
CA LEU A 119 21.11 22.13 -5.33
C LEU A 119 22.18 22.89 -4.51
N GLN A 120 22.38 22.47 -3.26
CA GLN A 120 23.37 23.03 -2.35
C GLN A 120 24.37 21.93 -1.98
N TYR A 121 25.66 22.23 -2.11
CA TYR A 121 26.71 21.22 -1.98
C TYR A 121 27.67 21.59 -0.86
N GLY A 122 27.57 20.86 0.25
CA GLY A 122 28.47 20.99 1.39
C GLY A 122 29.03 19.63 1.84
N LEU A 123 29.38 19.55 3.12
CA LEU A 123 29.92 18.32 3.73
C LEU A 123 28.95 17.13 3.64
N LEU A 124 27.65 17.38 3.79
CA LEU A 124 26.61 16.34 3.72
C LEU A 124 26.39 15.79 2.30
N GLN A 125 26.90 16.46 1.27
CA GLN A 125 26.96 16.00 -0.11
C GLN A 125 28.40 15.61 -0.48
N ASN A 126 29.20 15.11 0.46
CA ASN A 126 30.57 14.62 0.24
C ASN A 126 31.48 15.59 -0.54
N LYS A 127 31.21 16.90 -0.53
CA LYS A 127 32.06 17.87 -1.23
C LYS A 127 33.46 17.83 -0.61
N PRO A 128 34.54 17.60 -1.40
CA PRO A 128 35.89 17.50 -0.87
C PRO A 128 36.27 18.71 -0.02
N VAL A 129 36.95 18.46 1.10
CA VAL A 129 37.22 19.47 2.14
C VAL A 129 38.03 20.65 1.57
N GLU A 130 38.95 20.38 0.67
CA GLU A 130 39.77 21.37 -0.03
C GLU A 130 38.97 22.28 -1.00
N TRP A 131 37.74 21.92 -1.35
CA TRP A 131 36.85 22.68 -2.23
C TRP A 131 35.73 23.41 -1.48
N LEU A 132 35.67 23.27 -0.16
CA LEU A 132 34.70 23.98 0.66
C LEU A 132 35.11 25.44 0.80
N GLU A 133 34.20 26.35 0.45
CA GLU A 133 34.41 27.79 0.54
C GLU A 133 33.24 28.49 1.24
N GLY A 134 33.54 29.43 2.13
CA GLY A 134 32.55 30.36 2.69
C GLY A 134 31.29 29.66 3.24
N SER A 135 30.17 29.88 2.55
CA SER A 135 28.85 29.36 2.91
C SER A 135 28.70 27.85 2.85
N ASP A 136 29.60 27.13 2.18
CA ASP A 136 29.52 25.66 2.07
C ASP A 136 29.57 24.94 3.42
N LEU A 137 30.25 25.56 4.39
CA LEU A 137 30.39 25.06 5.76
C LEU A 137 29.12 25.24 6.61
N ASP A 138 28.23 26.13 6.16
CA ASP A 138 26.98 26.46 6.84
C ASP A 138 25.79 25.66 6.29
N ILE A 139 25.96 24.95 5.16
CA ILE A 139 24.94 24.08 4.56
C ILE A 139 24.70 22.88 5.47
N LYS A 140 23.44 22.70 5.87
CA LYS A 140 22.96 21.63 6.75
C LYS A 140 21.55 21.22 6.34
N ASP A 141 21.13 20.06 6.85
CA ASP A 141 19.74 19.59 6.72
C ASP A 141 19.28 19.41 5.26
N ASN A 142 20.21 19.12 4.35
CA ASN A 142 19.96 18.76 2.95
C ASN A 142 20.73 17.46 2.60
N GLY A 143 20.23 16.71 1.62
CA GLY A 143 20.79 15.43 1.17
C GLY A 143 20.92 14.40 2.30
N VAL A 144 19.91 14.34 3.16
CA VAL A 144 19.89 13.52 4.37
C VAL A 144 18.54 12.83 4.55
N ILE A 145 18.56 11.71 5.29
CA ILE A 145 17.35 11.09 5.85
C ILE A 145 17.29 11.41 7.34
N PHE A 146 16.13 11.87 7.81
CA PHE A 146 15.83 12.04 9.22
C PHE A 146 15.09 10.82 9.77
N LYS A 147 15.31 10.51 11.05
CA LYS A 147 14.36 9.74 11.87
C LYS A 147 13.67 10.70 12.83
N LEU A 148 12.43 11.05 12.54
CA LEU A 148 11.68 12.12 13.20
C LEU A 148 11.38 11.81 14.67
N GLU A 149 11.21 12.88 15.45
CA GLU A 149 10.93 12.80 16.89
C GLU A 149 11.97 11.96 17.65
N THR A 150 13.24 12.19 17.29
CA THR A 150 14.43 11.68 17.97
C THR A 150 15.46 12.81 18.11
N GLU A 151 16.37 12.67 19.07
CA GLU A 151 17.50 13.60 19.28
C GLU A 151 18.71 13.27 18.38
N LYS A 152 18.62 12.24 17.54
CA LYS A 152 19.72 11.86 16.63
C LYS A 152 19.76 12.84 15.45
N PRO A 153 20.96 13.20 14.93
CA PRO A 153 21.09 14.21 13.90
C PRO A 153 20.50 13.75 12.55
N TYR A 154 21.20 12.85 11.85
CA TYR A 154 20.77 12.29 10.56
C TYR A 154 20.86 10.76 10.60
N TYR A 155 19.87 10.10 10.00
CA TYR A 155 19.91 8.65 9.82
C TYR A 155 20.84 8.26 8.67
N ALA A 156 20.84 9.05 7.59
CA ALA A 156 21.73 8.89 6.44
C ALA A 156 22.08 10.25 5.83
N MET A 157 23.13 10.29 5.00
CA MET A 157 23.60 11.47 4.26
C MET A 157 24.06 11.13 2.84
N GLY A 158 24.53 12.14 2.10
CA GLY A 158 25.09 11.96 0.77
C GLY A 158 24.04 11.66 -0.29
N ILE A 159 22.80 12.14 -0.10
CA ILE A 159 21.67 11.86 -1.00
C ILE A 159 21.47 13.05 -1.96
N ARG A 160 21.36 12.78 -3.25
CA ARG A 160 21.10 13.76 -4.31
C ARG A 160 19.63 14.15 -4.37
N ASN A 161 18.78 13.23 -4.83
CA ASN A 161 17.35 13.49 -5.01
C ASN A 161 16.56 12.19 -4.90
N SER A 162 15.77 12.04 -3.85
CA SER A 162 15.05 10.80 -3.54
C SER A 162 13.55 11.06 -3.44
N PHE A 163 12.78 10.25 -4.16
CA PHE A 163 11.31 10.32 -4.24
C PHE A 163 10.62 9.11 -3.64
N GLY A 164 11.36 8.16 -3.06
CA GLY A 164 10.77 6.97 -2.47
C GLY A 164 11.55 6.47 -1.26
N LEU A 165 10.81 6.10 -0.21
CA LEU A 165 11.30 5.36 0.94
C LEU A 165 10.35 4.19 1.22
N ALA A 166 10.89 3.02 1.55
CA ALA A 166 10.10 1.89 2.03
C ALA A 166 10.79 1.18 3.18
N VAL A 167 10.00 0.61 4.09
CA VAL A 167 10.52 -0.21 5.19
C VAL A 167 10.13 -1.66 4.90
N ASP A 168 11.13 -2.53 4.83
CA ASP A 168 10.90 -3.95 4.67
C ASP A 168 10.09 -4.48 5.87
N PRO A 169 8.87 -4.98 5.66
CA PRO A 169 8.01 -5.42 6.76
C PRO A 169 8.54 -6.65 7.50
N MET A 170 9.52 -7.38 6.94
CA MET A 170 10.10 -8.56 7.57
C MET A 170 11.33 -8.24 8.41
N THR A 171 12.21 -7.38 7.92
CA THR A 171 13.50 -7.09 8.55
C THR A 171 13.53 -5.74 9.28
N GLY A 172 12.65 -4.82 8.90
CA GLY A 172 12.68 -3.42 9.35
C GLY A 172 13.75 -2.58 8.64
N ASN A 173 14.42 -3.13 7.62
CA ASN A 173 15.40 -2.43 6.82
C ASN A 173 14.75 -1.29 6.03
N LEU A 174 15.40 -0.11 6.02
CA LEU A 174 14.97 1.03 5.20
C LEU A 174 15.58 0.91 3.81
N TRP A 175 14.77 1.15 2.79
CA TRP A 175 15.16 1.18 1.38
C TRP A 175 14.77 2.53 0.78
N ALA A 176 15.54 2.99 -0.20
CA ALA A 176 15.29 4.25 -0.88
C ALA A 176 15.56 4.15 -2.38
N THR A 177 14.86 4.96 -3.17
CA THR A 177 15.24 5.26 -4.55
C THR A 177 16.00 6.56 -4.61
N GLU A 178 16.93 6.70 -5.55
CA GLU A 178 17.69 7.93 -5.74
C GLU A 178 17.87 8.21 -7.24
N ASN A 179 17.68 9.48 -7.62
CA ASN A 179 17.82 9.94 -9.00
C ASN A 179 19.24 10.47 -9.19
N GLY A 180 19.98 9.87 -10.12
CA GLY A 180 21.29 10.31 -10.56
C GLY A 180 21.25 11.59 -11.38
N ASP A 181 22.43 12.07 -11.78
CA ASP A 181 22.56 13.31 -12.56
C ASP A 181 22.40 13.08 -14.06
N ASP A 182 23.48 12.67 -14.73
CA ASP A 182 23.49 12.32 -16.16
C ASP A 182 23.44 10.81 -16.40
N ALA A 183 23.64 10.00 -15.34
CA ALA A 183 23.62 8.54 -15.36
C ALA A 183 23.35 8.01 -13.95
N PHE A 184 23.07 6.71 -13.85
CA PHE A 184 22.97 5.94 -12.61
C PHE A 184 21.90 6.45 -11.64
N ASP A 185 20.65 6.07 -11.92
CA ASP A 185 19.65 6.04 -10.85
C ASP A 185 19.84 4.80 -9.99
N GLU A 186 19.39 4.84 -8.73
CA GLU A 186 19.73 3.83 -7.73
C GLU A 186 18.54 3.31 -6.93
N ILE A 187 18.69 2.06 -6.46
CA ILE A 187 17.99 1.53 -5.30
C ILE A 187 19.02 1.25 -4.21
N ASN A 188 18.81 1.85 -3.04
CA ASN A 188 19.72 1.81 -1.91
C ASN A 188 19.08 1.11 -0.70
N LEU A 189 19.87 0.29 0.01
CA LEU A 189 19.55 -0.18 1.36
C LEU A 189 20.20 0.79 2.34
N ILE A 190 19.43 1.31 3.29
CA ILE A 190 19.82 2.43 4.15
C ILE A 190 19.97 1.95 5.60
N PRO A 191 21.15 1.43 6.00
CA PRO A 191 21.46 1.28 7.42
C PRO A 191 21.61 2.63 8.12
N GLU A 192 21.58 2.61 9.45
CA GLU A 192 21.91 3.81 10.23
C GLU A 192 23.35 4.24 9.93
N LYS A 193 23.57 5.55 9.76
CA LYS A 193 24.84 6.15 9.33
C LYS A 193 25.26 5.81 7.89
N PHE A 194 24.31 5.45 7.03
CA PHE A 194 24.54 5.30 5.59
C PHE A 194 24.97 6.60 4.92
N ASN A 195 25.90 6.51 3.97
CA ASN A 195 26.31 7.59 3.08
C ASN A 195 26.15 7.15 1.61
N SER A 196 25.28 7.80 0.84
CA SER A 196 25.09 7.48 -0.60
C SER A 196 26.31 7.89 -1.45
N GLY A 197 27.20 8.73 -0.93
CA GLY A 197 28.42 9.14 -1.62
C GLY A 197 28.28 10.33 -2.58
N TRP A 198 27.07 10.79 -2.91
CA TRP A 198 26.86 12.03 -3.67
C TRP A 198 27.55 13.20 -2.96
N ILE A 199 28.30 14.08 -3.64
CA ILE A 199 28.47 14.27 -5.08
C ILE A 199 29.63 13.50 -5.72
N VAL A 200 30.44 12.84 -4.91
CA VAL A 200 31.66 12.16 -5.38
C VAL A 200 31.31 10.87 -6.11
N ILE A 201 30.24 10.20 -5.67
CA ILE A 201 29.80 8.90 -6.17
C ILE A 201 28.33 8.99 -6.59
N MET A 202 28.01 8.40 -7.73
CA MET A 202 26.66 8.11 -8.20
C MET A 202 26.75 6.86 -9.08
N GLY A 203 26.04 5.79 -8.71
CA GLY A 203 26.24 4.44 -9.20
C GLY A 203 27.29 3.65 -8.42
N PRO A 204 27.69 2.48 -8.93
CA PRO A 204 28.72 1.64 -8.30
C PRO A 204 30.07 2.37 -8.22
N ALA A 205 30.71 2.35 -7.05
CA ALA A 205 31.97 3.05 -6.84
C ALA A 205 33.17 2.37 -7.53
N THR A 206 34.10 3.19 -8.01
CA THR A 206 35.46 2.72 -8.34
C THR A 206 36.41 2.90 -7.15
N GLU A 207 37.56 2.23 -7.17
CA GLU A 207 38.62 2.44 -6.16
C GLU A 207 39.07 3.91 -6.06
N SER A 208 39.05 4.62 -7.19
CA SER A 208 39.38 6.06 -7.23
C SER A 208 38.35 6.87 -6.46
N ASP A 209 37.06 6.59 -6.65
CA ASP A 209 35.99 7.37 -6.02
C ASP A 209 35.98 7.17 -4.51
N LEU A 210 36.16 5.93 -4.05
CA LEU A 210 36.30 5.60 -2.63
C LEU A 210 37.47 6.34 -1.96
N SER A 211 38.54 6.64 -2.71
CA SER A 211 39.68 7.41 -2.18
C SER A 211 39.42 8.91 -2.06
N ASN A 212 38.41 9.42 -2.77
CA ASN A 212 38.05 10.84 -2.82
C ASN A 212 36.88 11.20 -1.89
N ILE A 213 36.21 10.22 -1.29
CA ILE A 213 35.14 10.50 -0.32
C ILE A 213 35.77 11.12 0.94
N PRO A 214 35.40 12.36 1.33
CA PRO A 214 36.08 13.07 2.42
C PRO A 214 35.79 12.47 3.80
N GLY A 215 34.77 11.61 3.91
CA GLY A 215 34.22 11.10 5.16
C GLY A 215 33.48 12.20 5.94
N TYR A 216 32.51 11.79 6.75
CA TYR A 216 31.80 12.69 7.65
C TYR A 216 31.40 11.91 8.90
N GLU A 217 31.89 12.34 10.06
CA GLU A 217 31.70 11.64 11.33
C GLU A 217 31.94 10.11 11.22
N ASP A 218 30.94 9.32 11.60
CA ASP A 218 30.88 7.86 11.52
C ASP A 218 30.00 7.35 10.36
N TYR A 219 29.67 8.21 9.38
CA TYR A 219 28.90 7.81 8.21
C TYR A 219 29.75 7.02 7.22
N VAL A 220 29.20 5.90 6.73
CA VAL A 220 29.91 4.92 5.91
C VAL A 220 29.23 4.78 4.56
N TYR A 221 30.04 4.84 3.50
CA TYR A 221 29.57 4.60 2.15
C TYR A 221 29.19 3.13 1.94
N GLU A 222 28.07 2.89 1.27
CA GLU A 222 27.77 1.59 0.69
C GLU A 222 27.30 1.73 -0.77
N ASP A 223 27.72 0.78 -1.62
CA ASP A 223 27.25 0.70 -3.00
C ASP A 223 25.73 0.48 -3.09
N PRO A 224 25.10 0.99 -4.18
CA PRO A 224 23.72 0.71 -4.47
C PRO A 224 23.45 -0.78 -4.62
N LYS A 225 22.23 -1.19 -4.24
CA LYS A 225 21.79 -2.58 -4.42
C LYS A 225 21.35 -2.85 -5.86
N PHE A 226 21.00 -1.80 -6.61
CA PHE A 226 20.79 -1.82 -8.05
C PHE A 226 20.97 -0.43 -8.65
N SER A 227 21.45 -0.35 -9.89
CA SER A 227 21.52 0.90 -10.64
C SER A 227 21.06 0.79 -12.09
N TRP A 228 20.41 1.84 -12.59
CA TRP A 228 20.13 2.02 -14.02
C TRP A 228 21.14 2.98 -14.63
N GLU A 229 21.99 2.53 -15.55
CA GLU A 229 22.95 3.42 -16.24
C GLU A 229 22.21 4.60 -16.91
N LYS A 230 21.09 4.30 -17.57
CA LYS A 230 20.21 5.32 -18.14
C LYS A 230 19.15 5.73 -17.12
N ASN A 231 19.07 7.03 -16.81
CA ASN A 231 18.10 7.52 -15.84
C ASN A 231 16.65 7.23 -16.25
N VAL A 232 15.92 6.59 -15.34
CA VAL A 232 14.49 6.31 -15.39
C VAL A 232 13.69 7.23 -14.47
N ALA A 233 14.35 7.95 -13.57
CA ALA A 233 13.77 8.71 -12.46
C ALA A 233 12.88 7.82 -11.57
N PRO A 234 13.47 6.87 -10.81
CA PRO A 234 12.71 6.03 -9.90
C PRO A 234 12.07 6.88 -8.79
N THR A 235 10.85 6.53 -8.40
CA THR A 235 10.06 7.26 -7.41
C THR A 235 9.63 6.34 -6.27
N GLY A 236 8.33 6.16 -6.04
CA GLY A 236 7.79 5.32 -4.99
C GLY A 236 8.23 3.87 -5.13
N LEU A 237 8.48 3.23 -3.99
CA LEU A 237 8.79 1.81 -3.88
C LEU A 237 8.02 1.23 -2.69
N ASP A 238 7.63 -0.03 -2.79
CA ASP A 238 7.04 -0.75 -1.65
C ASP A 238 7.15 -2.27 -1.82
N PHE A 239 7.03 -3.00 -0.71
CA PHE A 239 7.04 -4.45 -0.64
C PHE A 239 5.62 -4.98 -0.81
N ALA A 240 5.45 -5.94 -1.72
CA ALA A 240 4.18 -6.64 -1.79
C ALA A 240 4.03 -7.65 -0.63
N ARG A 241 2.79 -7.80 -0.17
CA ARG A 241 2.36 -8.93 0.65
C ARG A 241 0.92 -9.25 0.32
N PHE A 242 0.69 -9.87 -0.84
CA PHE A 242 -0.66 -10.23 -1.25
C PHE A 242 -1.11 -11.44 -0.44
N ASN A 243 -2.15 -11.27 0.39
CA ASN A 243 -2.66 -12.35 1.24
C ASN A 243 -3.15 -13.55 0.42
N GLU A 244 -3.60 -13.30 -0.82
CA GLU A 244 -4.15 -14.27 -1.74
C GLU A 244 -3.07 -14.97 -2.59
N ILE A 245 -1.94 -14.31 -2.86
CA ILE A 245 -0.89 -14.79 -3.77
C ILE A 245 0.49 -14.49 -3.16
N ARG A 246 1.04 -15.50 -2.49
CA ARG A 246 2.32 -15.40 -1.79
C ARG A 246 3.55 -15.28 -2.69
N ASP A 247 3.37 -15.45 -4.00
CA ASP A 247 4.46 -15.45 -5.00
C ASP A 247 5.22 -14.12 -5.08
N TYR A 248 4.68 -13.04 -4.50
CA TYR A 248 5.32 -11.72 -4.49
C TYR A 248 5.74 -11.24 -3.09
N ASP A 249 5.54 -12.05 -2.03
CA ASP A 249 5.92 -11.69 -0.64
C ASP A 249 7.43 -11.39 -0.50
N ASN A 250 8.22 -11.88 -1.45
CA ASN A 250 9.67 -11.69 -1.51
C ASN A 250 10.10 -10.69 -2.60
N SER A 251 9.28 -9.67 -2.88
CA SER A 251 9.56 -8.71 -3.95
C SER A 251 9.42 -7.26 -3.50
N LEU A 252 10.34 -6.44 -3.98
CA LEU A 252 10.28 -4.98 -3.95
C LEU A 252 9.77 -4.48 -5.29
N PHE A 253 8.79 -3.58 -5.27
CA PHE A 253 8.26 -2.93 -6.47
C PHE A 253 8.73 -1.48 -6.49
N VAL A 254 9.11 -0.99 -7.66
CA VAL A 254 9.62 0.38 -7.85
C VAL A 254 8.93 0.99 -9.06
N GLY A 255 8.43 2.22 -8.92
CA GLY A 255 7.88 2.99 -10.02
C GLY A 255 8.92 3.93 -10.63
N ASP A 256 8.71 4.35 -11.88
CA ASP A 256 9.46 5.46 -12.47
C ASP A 256 8.56 6.54 -13.07
N CYS A 257 9.11 7.76 -13.13
CA CYS A 257 8.41 8.90 -13.70
C CYS A 257 8.66 9.06 -15.21
N ASN A 258 9.86 8.78 -15.71
CA ASN A 258 10.21 9.10 -17.10
C ASN A 258 9.54 8.18 -18.13
N ASN A 259 9.26 6.93 -17.76
CA ASN A 259 8.76 5.90 -18.69
C ASN A 259 7.40 5.35 -18.25
N GLY A 260 7.03 5.50 -16.97
CA GLY A 260 5.83 4.94 -16.38
C GLY A 260 5.88 3.43 -16.29
N ASN A 261 7.05 2.90 -15.91
CA ASN A 261 7.26 1.48 -15.67
C ASN A 261 7.11 1.15 -14.18
N ILE A 262 6.61 -0.05 -13.91
CA ILE A 262 6.72 -0.70 -12.61
C ILE A 262 7.76 -1.82 -12.75
N TYR A 263 8.79 -1.74 -11.93
CA TYR A 263 9.81 -2.76 -11.78
C TYR A 263 9.48 -3.69 -10.62
N LYS A 264 9.88 -4.95 -10.71
CA LYS A 264 9.83 -5.96 -9.65
C LYS A 264 11.25 -6.50 -9.46
N PHE A 265 11.75 -6.41 -8.24
CA PHE A 265 13.01 -6.99 -7.84
C PHE A 265 12.78 -8.11 -6.83
N GLU A 266 13.28 -9.31 -7.13
CA GLU A 266 13.24 -10.43 -6.20
C GLU A 266 14.36 -10.28 -5.18
N LEU A 267 14.01 -10.31 -3.89
CA LEU A 267 14.99 -10.15 -2.81
C LEU A 267 15.77 -11.45 -2.62
N ASN A 268 17.05 -11.33 -2.28
CA ASN A 268 17.84 -12.48 -1.85
C ASN A 268 17.35 -13.01 -0.48
N GLU A 269 17.90 -14.14 -0.02
CA GLU A 269 17.47 -14.80 1.24
C GLU A 269 17.58 -13.88 2.47
N ASN A 270 18.59 -13.01 2.50
CA ASN A 270 18.82 -12.08 3.61
C ASN A 270 17.98 -10.79 3.50
N ARG A 271 17.35 -10.55 2.35
CA ARG A 271 16.64 -9.31 2.01
C ARG A 271 17.50 -8.06 2.21
N ASP A 272 18.76 -8.15 1.79
CA ASP A 272 19.76 -7.06 1.78
C ASP A 272 20.27 -6.74 0.35
N GLY A 273 19.66 -7.36 -0.65
CA GLY A 273 19.96 -7.21 -2.06
C GLY A 273 18.99 -8.03 -2.91
N PHE A 274 19.30 -8.15 -4.19
CA PHE A 274 18.43 -8.80 -5.17
C PHE A 274 19.04 -10.10 -5.71
N ALA A 275 18.17 -11.00 -6.15
CA ALA A 275 18.51 -12.18 -6.92
C ALA A 275 18.10 -11.96 -8.37
N PHE A 276 19.02 -12.19 -9.30
CA PHE A 276 18.79 -12.06 -10.74
C PHE A 276 19.04 -13.39 -11.44
N ASP A 277 18.24 -13.67 -12.46
CA ASP A 277 18.39 -14.82 -13.35
C ASP A 277 19.34 -14.49 -14.53
N GLU A 278 19.26 -13.27 -15.06
CA GLU A 278 20.10 -12.86 -16.18
C GLU A 278 21.56 -12.63 -15.74
N PRO A 279 22.55 -13.16 -16.49
CA PRO A 279 23.96 -12.99 -16.14
C PRO A 279 24.45 -11.54 -16.17
N PHE A 280 23.83 -10.70 -17.00
CA PHE A 280 24.25 -9.30 -17.16
C PHE A 280 23.80 -8.41 -16.00
N LEU A 281 22.80 -8.82 -15.19
CA LEU A 281 22.36 -8.07 -14.00
C LEU A 281 23.12 -8.48 -12.73
N GLN A 282 24.05 -9.42 -12.80
CA GLN A 282 24.79 -9.91 -11.62
C GLN A 282 25.76 -8.87 -11.04
N ASP A 283 26.18 -7.90 -11.85
CA ASP A 283 26.93 -6.72 -11.39
C ASP A 283 26.01 -5.64 -10.78
N LYS A 284 24.70 -5.91 -10.74
CA LYS A 284 23.63 -5.06 -10.20
C LYS A 284 23.42 -3.76 -10.98
N VAL A 285 23.89 -3.70 -12.22
CA VAL A 285 23.66 -2.56 -13.12
C VAL A 285 22.89 -3.05 -14.32
N VAL A 286 21.88 -2.29 -14.75
CA VAL A 286 21.37 -2.43 -16.12
C VAL A 286 21.97 -1.34 -17.00
N ASN A 287 22.79 -1.77 -17.96
CA ASN A 287 23.46 -0.89 -18.90
C ASN A 287 22.46 -0.40 -19.97
N ALA A 288 22.76 0.73 -20.62
CA ALA A 288 21.87 1.42 -21.55
C ALA A 288 21.44 0.58 -22.78
N ASN A 289 22.19 -0.48 -23.10
CA ASN A 289 21.93 -1.37 -24.23
C ASN A 289 21.37 -2.75 -23.82
N GLU A 290 21.11 -2.97 -22.53
CA GLU A 290 20.60 -4.23 -22.00
C GLU A 290 19.07 -4.23 -21.92
N SER A 291 18.50 -5.43 -21.84
CA SER A 291 17.04 -5.58 -21.73
C SER A 291 16.58 -5.33 -20.29
N LEU A 292 15.37 -4.78 -20.17
CA LEU A 292 14.68 -4.60 -18.89
C LEU A 292 13.64 -5.71 -18.62
N ASP A 293 13.56 -6.73 -19.49
CA ASP A 293 12.49 -7.74 -19.47
C ASP A 293 12.41 -8.54 -18.15
N GLU A 294 13.54 -8.80 -17.50
CA GLU A 294 13.54 -9.52 -16.21
C GLU A 294 12.89 -8.69 -15.10
N ILE A 295 13.15 -7.39 -15.08
CA ILE A 295 12.78 -6.51 -13.96
C ILE A 295 11.49 -5.72 -14.22
N ILE A 296 11.01 -5.58 -15.45
CA ILE A 296 9.75 -4.88 -15.73
C ILE A 296 8.56 -5.82 -15.56
N VAL A 297 7.59 -5.40 -14.73
CA VAL A 297 6.32 -6.12 -14.53
C VAL A 297 5.10 -5.34 -15.05
N GLY A 298 5.24 -4.03 -15.29
CA GLY A 298 4.16 -3.19 -15.81
C GLY A 298 4.69 -1.94 -16.51
N THR A 299 3.91 -1.42 -17.46
CA THR A 299 4.27 -0.24 -18.26
C THR A 299 3.03 0.59 -18.58
N GLY A 300 3.22 1.87 -18.91
CA GLY A 300 2.15 2.74 -19.40
C GLY A 300 1.35 3.41 -18.30
N PHE A 301 1.96 3.61 -17.13
CA PHE A 301 1.34 4.26 -15.96
C PHE A 301 1.54 5.79 -15.93
N GLY A 302 2.14 6.40 -16.96
CA GLY A 302 2.54 7.80 -16.93
C GLY A 302 3.61 8.07 -15.85
N CYS A 303 3.82 9.32 -15.44
CA CYS A 303 4.76 9.60 -14.35
C CYS A 303 4.24 9.03 -13.02
N ILE A 304 4.80 7.91 -12.58
CA ILE A 304 4.51 7.34 -11.27
C ILE A 304 5.20 8.20 -10.23
N THR A 305 4.47 8.65 -9.20
CA THR A 305 5.04 9.44 -8.10
C THR A 305 5.05 8.69 -6.78
N ASP A 306 4.25 7.63 -6.65
CA ASP A 306 4.11 6.91 -5.40
C ASP A 306 3.61 5.48 -5.61
N ILE A 307 4.05 4.58 -4.74
CA ILE A 307 3.58 3.20 -4.64
C ILE A 307 3.38 2.90 -3.16
N GLU A 308 2.18 2.49 -2.78
CA GLU A 308 1.85 2.17 -1.38
C GLU A 308 1.05 0.87 -1.32
N ARG A 309 1.34 0.04 -0.34
CA ARG A 309 0.57 -1.17 -0.03
C ARG A 309 -0.65 -0.81 0.80
N GLY A 310 -1.82 -1.10 0.26
CA GLY A 310 -3.09 -0.95 0.95
C GLY A 310 -3.28 -1.95 2.10
N PRO A 311 -4.20 -1.66 3.03
CA PRO A 311 -4.58 -2.57 4.12
C PRO A 311 -5.19 -3.88 3.59
N ASP A 312 -5.68 -3.87 2.36
CA ASP A 312 -6.18 -5.02 1.62
C ASP A 312 -5.07 -5.90 1.01
N GLY A 313 -3.79 -5.50 1.17
CA GLY A 313 -2.62 -6.23 0.71
C GLY A 313 -2.24 -5.97 -0.75
N PHE A 314 -2.98 -5.14 -1.48
CA PHE A 314 -2.65 -4.78 -2.87
C PHE A 314 -1.74 -3.55 -2.95
N LEU A 315 -1.04 -3.42 -4.08
CA LEU A 315 -0.27 -2.21 -4.37
C LEU A 315 -1.16 -1.17 -5.03
N TYR A 316 -1.00 0.08 -4.62
CA TYR A 316 -1.65 1.24 -5.20
C TYR A 316 -0.58 2.15 -5.78
N VAL A 317 -0.78 2.60 -7.02
CA VAL A 317 0.20 3.38 -7.79
C VAL A 317 -0.41 4.72 -8.15
N VAL A 318 0.22 5.82 -7.72
CA VAL A 318 -0.21 7.18 -8.05
C VAL A 318 0.44 7.59 -9.36
N SER A 319 -0.38 7.92 -10.36
CA SER A 319 0.07 8.51 -11.63
C SER A 319 -0.23 9.99 -11.66
N LEU A 320 0.82 10.81 -11.63
CA LEU A 320 0.69 12.26 -11.71
C LEU A 320 0.24 12.71 -13.10
N SER A 321 0.77 12.09 -14.15
CA SER A 321 0.44 12.45 -15.54
C SER A 321 -1.02 12.15 -15.90
N ASP A 322 -1.55 11.04 -15.38
CA ASP A 322 -2.93 10.62 -15.67
C ASP A 322 -3.94 11.17 -14.65
N GLY A 323 -3.48 11.60 -13.48
CA GLY A 323 -4.33 12.06 -12.39
C GLY A 323 -5.18 10.96 -11.77
N VAL A 324 -4.66 9.72 -11.73
CA VAL A 324 -5.38 8.54 -11.22
C VAL A 324 -4.52 7.76 -10.22
N ILE A 325 -5.20 6.99 -9.36
CA ILE A 325 -4.58 5.97 -8.53
C ILE A 325 -4.99 4.61 -9.09
N TYR A 326 -4.02 3.82 -9.53
CA TYR A 326 -4.23 2.46 -9.97
C TYR A 326 -4.16 1.52 -8.76
N ARG A 327 -5.09 0.57 -8.65
CA ARG A 327 -4.96 -0.57 -7.75
C ARG A 327 -4.46 -1.78 -8.55
N ILE A 328 -3.24 -2.22 -8.27
CA ILE A 328 -2.57 -3.31 -8.98
C ILE A 328 -3.02 -4.63 -8.38
N THR A 329 -3.57 -5.50 -9.23
CA THR A 329 -4.01 -6.84 -8.83
C THR A 329 -3.29 -7.89 -9.68
N PRO A 330 -2.89 -9.03 -9.10
CA PRO A 330 -2.31 -10.12 -9.87
C PRO A 330 -3.28 -10.59 -10.97
N LYS A 331 -2.74 -10.88 -12.15
CA LYS A 331 -3.52 -11.34 -13.31
C LYS A 331 -4.38 -12.56 -13.01
N THR A 332 -3.94 -13.43 -12.09
CA THR A 332 -4.72 -14.59 -11.65
C THR A 332 -6.07 -14.18 -11.06
N ILE A 333 -6.14 -13.05 -10.33
CA ILE A 333 -7.38 -12.49 -9.79
C ILE A 333 -8.28 -11.95 -10.92
N SER A 334 -7.69 -11.32 -11.94
CA SER A 334 -8.40 -10.84 -13.13
C SER A 334 -8.88 -11.98 -14.07
N SER A 335 -8.20 -13.12 -14.10
CA SER A 335 -8.72 -14.33 -14.78
C SER A 335 -9.73 -15.11 -13.94
N MET A 336 -9.69 -14.98 -12.61
CA MET A 336 -10.73 -15.54 -11.72
C MET A 336 -12.03 -14.73 -11.74
N THR A 337 -12.02 -13.50 -12.25
CA THR A 337 -13.25 -12.77 -12.58
C THR A 337 -13.91 -13.22 -13.88
N ASP A 338 -13.20 -13.95 -14.77
CA ASP A 338 -13.73 -14.33 -16.09
C ASP A 338 -13.75 -15.83 -16.42
N SER A 339 -13.14 -16.73 -15.64
CA SER A 339 -13.50 -18.16 -15.70
C SER A 339 -12.96 -19.01 -14.54
N GLU A 340 -13.86 -19.83 -13.99
CA GLU A 340 -13.65 -21.00 -13.11
C GLU A 340 -13.40 -20.79 -11.61
N ASN A 341 -14.51 -20.78 -10.87
CA ASN A 341 -14.76 -21.48 -9.60
C ASN A 341 -13.63 -21.51 -8.55
N ASN A 342 -13.53 -20.43 -7.74
CA ASN A 342 -13.07 -20.58 -6.35
C ASN A 342 -13.78 -19.61 -5.38
N GLY A 343 -14.71 -20.15 -4.59
CA GLY A 343 -15.02 -19.70 -3.23
C GLY A 343 -15.96 -18.49 -3.03
N GLY A 344 -16.12 -17.55 -3.96
CA GLY A 344 -16.95 -16.35 -3.73
C GLY A 344 -18.42 -16.63 -3.29
N CYS A 345 -18.91 -15.88 -2.29
CA CYS A 345 -20.33 -15.92 -1.85
C CYS A 345 -21.23 -15.12 -2.81
N LEU A 346 -21.25 -15.47 -4.10
CA LEU A 346 -21.85 -14.70 -5.21
C LEU A 346 -23.27 -14.17 -4.93
N ILE A 347 -24.17 -15.04 -4.44
CA ILE A 347 -25.55 -14.67 -4.09
C ILE A 347 -25.53 -13.64 -2.96
N ALA A 348 -24.82 -13.90 -1.86
CA ALA A 348 -24.79 -12.97 -0.73
C ALA A 348 -24.13 -11.63 -1.11
N THR A 349 -23.08 -11.64 -1.93
CA THR A 349 -22.46 -10.44 -2.50
C THR A 349 -23.48 -9.63 -3.32
N ALA A 350 -24.23 -10.27 -4.21
CA ALA A 350 -25.26 -9.59 -5.00
C ALA A 350 -26.40 -9.04 -4.12
N THR A 351 -26.82 -9.82 -3.11
CA THR A 351 -27.85 -9.46 -2.14
C THR A 351 -27.46 -8.25 -1.27
N TYR A 352 -26.22 -8.21 -0.77
CA TYR A 352 -25.76 -7.18 0.17
C TYR A 352 -24.94 -6.06 -0.49
N GLY A 353 -24.70 -6.17 -1.80
CA GLY A 353 -24.14 -5.11 -2.64
C GLY A 353 -22.62 -5.02 -2.66
N SER A 354 -21.92 -5.75 -1.79
CA SER A 354 -20.46 -5.78 -1.76
C SER A 354 -19.96 -7.09 -1.16
N GLU A 355 -18.78 -7.53 -1.59
CA GLU A 355 -18.06 -8.62 -0.94
C GLU A 355 -17.63 -8.26 0.48
N LEU A 356 -17.46 -6.96 0.75
CA LEU A 356 -17.10 -6.39 2.05
C LEU A 356 -18.29 -6.19 2.98
N ALA A 357 -19.52 -6.49 2.52
CA ALA A 357 -20.69 -6.35 3.38
C ALA A 357 -20.53 -7.23 4.64
N PRO A 358 -20.88 -6.74 5.86
CA PRO A 358 -20.63 -7.48 7.11
C PRO A 358 -21.18 -8.91 7.12
N LYS A 359 -22.35 -9.13 6.50
CA LYS A 359 -22.96 -10.45 6.36
C LYS A 359 -22.22 -11.39 5.39
N VAL A 360 -21.53 -10.84 4.40
CA VAL A 360 -20.71 -11.60 3.44
C VAL A 360 -19.36 -11.95 4.07
N GLN A 361 -18.75 -11.01 4.79
CA GLN A 361 -17.53 -11.23 5.55
C GLN A 361 -17.71 -12.31 6.64
N GLN A 362 -18.83 -12.29 7.37
CA GLN A 362 -19.17 -13.35 8.33
C GLN A 362 -19.16 -14.76 7.73
N LEU A 363 -19.66 -14.92 6.49
CA LEU A 363 -19.64 -16.21 5.79
C LEU A 363 -18.23 -16.62 5.36
N ARG A 364 -17.42 -15.65 4.91
CA ARG A 364 -16.03 -15.87 4.50
C ARG A 364 -15.16 -16.27 5.68
N GLU A 365 -15.23 -15.52 6.78
CA GLU A 365 -14.51 -15.85 8.02
C GLU A 365 -14.88 -17.23 8.55
N LEU A 366 -16.16 -17.57 8.58
CA LEU A 366 -16.61 -18.91 8.99
C LEU A 366 -16.02 -20.00 8.08
N ARG A 367 -16.05 -19.79 6.76
CA ARG A 367 -15.49 -20.72 5.77
C ARG A 367 -13.98 -20.87 5.98
N ASP A 368 -13.25 -19.76 6.00
CA ASP A 368 -11.79 -19.73 5.91
C ASP A 368 -11.12 -20.06 7.24
N ASN A 369 -11.62 -19.48 8.32
CA ASN A 369 -10.97 -19.55 9.64
C ASN A 369 -11.49 -20.72 10.48
N LYS A 370 -12.63 -21.32 10.14
CA LYS A 370 -13.21 -22.46 10.89
C LYS A 370 -13.35 -23.71 10.04
N LEU A 371 -14.09 -23.66 8.93
CA LEU A 371 -14.45 -24.86 8.18
C LEU A 371 -13.25 -25.43 7.40
N LEU A 372 -12.50 -24.60 6.68
CA LEU A 372 -11.36 -25.04 5.87
C LEU A 372 -10.16 -25.51 6.72
N GLN A 373 -10.15 -25.18 8.01
CA GLN A 373 -9.13 -25.64 8.95
C GLN A 373 -9.28 -27.12 9.34
N THR A 374 -10.39 -27.78 8.97
CA THR A 374 -10.65 -29.19 9.30
C THR A 374 -10.91 -30.03 8.06
N LYS A 375 -10.61 -31.34 8.13
CA LYS A 375 -10.82 -32.26 7.00
C LYS A 375 -12.29 -32.41 6.66
N SER A 376 -13.13 -32.54 7.67
CA SER A 376 -14.60 -32.66 7.54
C SER A 376 -15.23 -31.37 7.00
N GLY A 377 -14.79 -30.19 7.47
CA GLY A 377 -15.26 -28.90 6.95
C GLY A 377 -14.83 -28.65 5.51
N SER A 378 -13.57 -28.95 5.16
CA SER A 378 -13.08 -28.89 3.78
C SER A 378 -13.83 -29.84 2.83
N ALA A 379 -14.12 -31.07 3.25
CA ALA A 379 -14.92 -32.01 2.46
C ALA A 379 -16.38 -31.53 2.26
N PHE A 380 -16.96 -30.92 3.30
CA PHE A 380 -18.29 -30.30 3.20
C PHE A 380 -18.28 -29.13 2.22
N ILE A 381 -17.35 -28.18 2.35
CA ILE A 381 -17.23 -27.02 1.46
C ILE A 381 -17.00 -27.45 0.02
N SER A 382 -16.18 -28.47 -0.23
CA SER A 382 -15.97 -29.00 -1.59
C SER A 382 -17.27 -29.52 -2.22
N ASN A 383 -18.05 -30.31 -1.48
CA ASN A 383 -19.35 -30.80 -1.97
C ASN A 383 -20.39 -29.69 -2.10
N PHE A 384 -20.42 -28.75 -1.17
CA PHE A 384 -21.30 -27.59 -1.21
C PHE A 384 -21.00 -26.73 -2.43
N ASN A 385 -19.72 -26.42 -2.70
CA ASN A 385 -19.29 -25.61 -3.83
C ASN A 385 -19.74 -26.21 -5.17
N ASN A 386 -19.62 -27.53 -5.34
CA ASN A 386 -20.08 -28.22 -6.56
C ASN A 386 -21.57 -27.97 -6.86
N VAL A 387 -22.40 -27.86 -5.82
CA VAL A 387 -23.84 -27.59 -5.97
C VAL A 387 -24.09 -26.09 -6.05
N TYR A 388 -23.49 -25.29 -5.18
CA TYR A 388 -23.67 -23.85 -5.08
C TYR A 388 -23.33 -23.15 -6.40
N TYR A 389 -22.14 -23.41 -6.94
CA TYR A 389 -21.68 -22.78 -8.18
C TYR A 389 -22.39 -23.28 -9.43
N SER A 390 -23.16 -24.37 -9.36
CA SER A 390 -23.95 -24.82 -10.51
C SER A 390 -25.13 -23.88 -10.81
N PHE A 391 -25.52 -23.01 -9.87
CA PHE A 391 -26.66 -22.09 -10.04
C PHE A 391 -26.41 -20.67 -9.51
N SER A 392 -25.43 -20.46 -8.61
CA SER A 392 -25.24 -19.16 -7.95
C SER A 392 -24.90 -18.00 -8.88
N PRO A 393 -24.12 -18.16 -9.98
CA PRO A 393 -23.86 -17.03 -10.90
C PRO A 393 -25.15 -16.50 -11.53
N GLN A 394 -26.01 -17.39 -12.04
CA GLN A 394 -27.26 -16.99 -12.69
C GLN A 394 -28.22 -16.28 -11.72
N ILE A 395 -28.25 -16.72 -10.45
CA ILE A 395 -29.05 -16.06 -9.42
C ILE A 395 -28.46 -14.68 -9.08
N ALA A 396 -27.15 -14.57 -8.92
CA ALA A 396 -26.47 -13.32 -8.60
C ALA A 396 -26.61 -12.26 -9.71
N ASP A 397 -26.55 -12.68 -10.97
CA ASP A 397 -26.81 -11.79 -12.12
C ASP A 397 -28.26 -11.33 -12.14
N TYR A 398 -29.21 -12.23 -11.90
CA TYR A 398 -30.62 -11.88 -11.85
C TYR A 398 -30.97 -10.93 -10.68
N GLU A 399 -30.30 -11.07 -9.52
CA GLU A 399 -30.40 -10.11 -8.40
C GLU A 399 -29.89 -8.71 -8.77
N ARG A 400 -28.80 -8.62 -9.54
CA ARG A 400 -28.24 -7.34 -9.99
C ARG A 400 -29.19 -6.60 -10.93
N GLU A 401 -29.93 -7.34 -11.75
CA GLU A 401 -30.89 -6.77 -12.70
C GLU A 401 -32.28 -6.50 -12.10
N ASN A 402 -32.66 -7.16 -11.00
CA ASN A 402 -34.03 -7.12 -10.45
C ASN A 402 -34.06 -6.76 -8.95
N PRO A 403 -34.26 -5.48 -8.58
CA PRO A 403 -34.29 -5.04 -7.18
C PRO A 403 -35.33 -5.75 -6.29
N TYR A 404 -36.51 -6.08 -6.83
CA TYR A 404 -37.54 -6.83 -6.08
C TYR A 404 -37.12 -8.28 -5.81
N PHE A 405 -36.42 -8.91 -6.76
CA PHE A 405 -35.88 -10.25 -6.58
C PHE A 405 -34.77 -10.25 -5.54
N LYS A 406 -33.84 -9.27 -5.62
CA LYS A 406 -32.80 -9.05 -4.62
C LYS A 406 -33.36 -8.93 -3.20
N GLU A 407 -34.39 -8.13 -2.98
CA GLU A 407 -35.01 -8.01 -1.64
C GLU A 407 -35.71 -9.30 -1.19
N THR A 408 -36.27 -10.07 -2.14
CA THR A 408 -36.84 -11.40 -1.83
C THR A 408 -35.75 -12.39 -1.41
N VAL A 409 -34.63 -12.43 -2.14
CA VAL A 409 -33.46 -13.25 -1.79
C VAL A 409 -32.90 -12.81 -0.44
N LYS A 410 -32.78 -11.50 -0.18
CA LYS A 410 -32.32 -10.94 1.09
C LYS A 410 -33.17 -11.38 2.27
N LEU A 411 -34.50 -11.36 2.14
CA LEU A 411 -35.41 -11.87 3.16
C LEU A 411 -35.24 -13.38 3.33
N ALA A 412 -35.06 -14.12 2.24
CA ALA A 412 -34.88 -15.55 2.26
C ALA A 412 -33.57 -15.97 2.93
N ILE A 413 -32.43 -15.33 2.67
CA ILE A 413 -31.11 -15.78 3.15
C ILE A 413 -30.69 -15.16 4.49
N SER A 414 -31.27 -14.02 4.90
CA SER A 414 -30.88 -13.33 6.14
C SER A 414 -31.01 -14.18 7.41
N PRO A 415 -32.09 -14.97 7.62
CA PRO A 415 -32.20 -15.84 8.79
C PRO A 415 -31.15 -16.94 8.83
N MET A 416 -30.88 -17.56 7.67
CA MET A 416 -29.83 -18.58 7.52
C MET A 416 -28.44 -18.02 7.87
N ILE A 417 -28.06 -16.86 7.30
CA ILE A 417 -26.76 -16.24 7.58
C ILE A 417 -26.63 -15.89 9.07
N SER A 418 -27.70 -15.39 9.68
CA SER A 418 -27.71 -15.06 11.11
C SER A 418 -27.62 -16.31 12.00
N SER A 419 -28.12 -17.46 11.54
CA SER A 419 -27.93 -18.73 12.27
C SER A 419 -26.49 -19.25 12.14
N LEU A 420 -25.86 -19.04 10.99
CA LEU A 420 -24.48 -19.45 10.72
C LEU A 420 -23.47 -18.60 11.49
N SER A 421 -23.74 -17.32 11.73
CA SER A 421 -22.85 -16.46 12.52
C SER A 421 -22.66 -16.92 13.97
N ILE A 422 -23.57 -17.75 14.51
CA ILE A 422 -23.42 -18.39 15.82
C ILE A 422 -22.13 -19.23 15.87
N LEU A 423 -21.71 -19.81 14.74
CA LEU A 423 -20.48 -20.61 14.65
C LEU A 423 -19.21 -19.79 14.89
N ASN A 424 -19.24 -18.48 14.65
CA ASN A 424 -18.09 -17.62 14.92
C ASN A 424 -17.86 -17.44 16.43
N HIS A 425 -18.82 -17.82 17.29
CA HIS A 425 -18.76 -17.65 18.74
C HIS A 425 -18.61 -18.97 19.52
N VAL A 426 -18.43 -20.10 18.84
CA VAL A 426 -18.18 -21.40 19.46
C VAL A 426 -16.80 -21.91 19.07
N ASN A 427 -16.16 -22.64 19.98
CA ASN A 427 -14.89 -23.30 19.69
C ASN A 427 -15.16 -24.55 18.86
N MET A 428 -14.44 -24.68 17.74
CA MET A 428 -14.59 -25.75 16.76
C MET A 428 -13.20 -26.30 16.44
N ASP A 429 -12.46 -26.63 17.50
CA ASP A 429 -11.03 -26.94 17.41
C ASP A 429 -10.81 -28.43 17.08
N THR A 430 -11.87 -29.23 17.12
CA THR A 430 -11.86 -30.68 16.83
C THR A 430 -12.84 -31.09 15.72
N GLU A 431 -12.57 -32.21 15.04
CA GLU A 431 -13.45 -32.73 13.99
C GLU A 431 -14.85 -33.08 14.50
N GLU A 432 -14.97 -33.58 15.74
CA GLU A 432 -16.25 -33.95 16.35
C GLU A 432 -17.13 -32.71 16.62
N GLU A 433 -16.53 -31.60 17.05
CA GLU A 433 -17.23 -30.33 17.29
C GLU A 433 -17.74 -29.73 15.97
N VAL A 434 -16.90 -29.69 14.93
CA VAL A 434 -17.30 -29.19 13.60
C VAL A 434 -18.50 -29.96 13.06
N LEU A 435 -18.46 -31.29 13.18
CA LEU A 435 -19.54 -32.15 12.72
C LEU A 435 -20.82 -31.99 13.56
N GLY A 436 -20.68 -31.90 14.89
CA GLY A 436 -21.80 -31.73 15.81
C GLY A 436 -22.54 -30.40 15.63
N TYR A 437 -21.80 -29.29 15.57
CA TYR A 437 -22.40 -27.97 15.34
C TYR A 437 -22.95 -27.84 13.91
N GLY A 438 -22.26 -28.38 12.91
CA GLY A 438 -22.74 -28.41 11.52
C GLY A 438 -24.08 -29.13 11.36
N ILE A 439 -24.22 -30.33 11.92
CA ILE A 439 -25.49 -31.09 11.90
C ILE A 439 -26.59 -30.31 12.62
N SER A 440 -26.28 -29.72 13.77
CA SER A 440 -27.25 -28.95 14.57
C SER A 440 -27.81 -27.75 13.79
N LEU A 441 -26.97 -27.07 13.01
CA LEU A 441 -27.39 -25.92 12.19
C LEU A 441 -28.15 -26.32 10.94
N ILE A 442 -27.81 -27.44 10.32
CA ILE A 442 -28.60 -27.99 9.22
C ILE A 442 -30.02 -28.28 9.71
N LEU A 443 -30.15 -28.94 10.88
CA LEU A 443 -31.45 -29.22 11.49
C LEU A 443 -32.21 -27.94 11.87
N LEU A 444 -31.52 -26.93 12.41
CA LEU A 444 -32.11 -25.63 12.73
C LEU A 444 -32.67 -24.94 11.47
N ASN A 445 -31.88 -24.89 10.40
CA ASN A 445 -32.31 -24.28 9.14
C ASN A 445 -33.46 -25.06 8.49
N VAL A 446 -33.40 -26.39 8.45
CA VAL A 446 -34.52 -27.22 7.97
C VAL A 446 -35.79 -26.95 8.79
N GLY A 447 -35.68 -26.84 10.12
CA GLY A 447 -36.78 -26.48 11.01
C GLY A 447 -37.37 -25.10 10.68
N MET A 448 -36.52 -24.11 10.41
CA MET A 448 -36.92 -22.74 10.12
C MET A 448 -37.63 -22.60 8.75
N TYR A 449 -37.06 -23.20 7.69
CA TYR A 449 -37.58 -23.04 6.33
C TYR A 449 -38.68 -24.03 5.96
N PHE A 450 -38.78 -25.18 6.64
CA PHE A 450 -39.80 -26.20 6.34
C PHE A 450 -40.69 -26.51 7.54
N GLY A 451 -40.09 -26.70 8.73
CA GLY A 451 -40.83 -27.06 9.94
C GLY A 451 -41.86 -26.02 10.37
N VAL A 452 -41.44 -24.76 10.52
CA VAL A 452 -42.33 -23.65 10.93
C VAL A 452 -43.44 -23.41 9.89
N PRO A 453 -43.15 -23.28 8.57
CA PRO A 453 -44.21 -23.14 7.57
C PRO A 453 -45.20 -24.30 7.56
N VAL A 454 -44.74 -25.56 7.66
CA VAL A 454 -45.63 -26.73 7.71
C VAL A 454 -46.48 -26.73 8.97
N ALA A 455 -45.92 -26.41 10.13
CA ALA A 455 -46.68 -26.32 11.39
C ALA A 455 -47.73 -25.20 11.34
N VAL A 456 -47.41 -24.06 10.74
CA VAL A 456 -48.36 -22.95 10.52
C VAL A 456 -49.48 -23.39 9.59
N VAL A 457 -49.17 -24.02 8.45
CA VAL A 457 -50.18 -24.53 7.50
C VAL A 457 -51.07 -25.58 8.15
N LEU A 458 -50.51 -26.53 8.90
CA LEU A 458 -51.27 -27.55 9.63
C LEU A 458 -52.11 -26.94 10.77
N GLY A 459 -51.60 -25.93 11.45
CA GLY A 459 -52.31 -25.18 12.48
C GLY A 459 -53.50 -24.40 11.93
N ILE A 460 -53.31 -23.68 10.83
CA ILE A 460 -54.37 -22.98 10.08
C ILE A 460 -55.39 -24.00 9.56
N LYS A 461 -54.95 -25.12 8.99
CA LYS A 461 -55.85 -26.19 8.51
C LYS A 461 -56.65 -26.82 9.65
N LYS A 462 -56.05 -26.99 10.83
CA LYS A 462 -56.73 -27.48 12.04
C LYS A 462 -57.76 -26.46 12.54
N GLN A 463 -57.43 -25.17 12.55
CA GLN A 463 -58.31 -24.07 12.98
C GLN A 463 -59.50 -23.89 12.03
N ILE A 464 -59.29 -24.02 10.72
CA ILE A 464 -60.35 -24.01 9.68
C ILE A 464 -61.17 -25.30 9.72
N GLY A 465 -60.55 -26.45 9.97
CA GLY A 465 -61.25 -27.74 10.13
C GLY A 465 -62.14 -27.81 11.38
N SER A 466 -61.79 -27.11 12.45
CA SER A 466 -62.63 -26.99 13.67
C SER A 466 -63.76 -25.95 13.54
N HIS A 467 -63.85 -25.20 12.45
CA HIS A 467 -64.97 -24.29 12.16
C HIS A 467 -66.05 -24.90 11.25
N ASN A 468 -65.95 -26.19 10.91
CA ASN A 468 -66.95 -26.93 10.12
C ASN A 468 -67.66 -28.04 10.94
N ILE A 469 -67.97 -27.76 12.20
CA ILE A 469 -69.05 -28.45 12.92
C ILE A 469 -69.85 -27.38 13.65
N ILE A 470 -70.93 -26.92 13.03
CA ILE A 470 -72.30 -26.73 13.56
C ILE A 470 -73.22 -26.74 12.34
#